data_AF-A0AAU7S533-F1
#
_entry.id   AF-A0AAU7S533-F1
#
_cell.length_a   1.000
_cell.length_b   1.000
_cell.length_c   1.000
_cell.angle_alpha   90.00
_cell.angle_beta   90.00
_cell.angle_gamma   90.00
#
_symmetry.space_group_name_H-M   'P 1'
#
loop_
_entity.id
_entity.type
_entity.pdbx_description
1 polymer ?
#
loop_
_entity_poly.entity_id
_entity_poly.type
_entity_poly.pdbx_seq_one_letter_code
_entity_poly.pdbx_strand_id
1 'polypeptide(L)'
;MPEEIEVDTDKLREAIDEEIEKKSASLLRFIALTTAFFAALAAIGSLLAGGSINEALALKTEAAQKQAQASDQWAYYQAKGIKIAILKSQMELLAAEGKPVAPDLDETNRRYADEEKSISAAAHELEKMRDEKDDEANLLIHRHHYYAYAVAMLQVAIALGAVAALTRRRSAWWGSSALGLLGGVLLLWAWGAG
;
A
#
# COMPACT_ATOMS: atom_id res chain seq x y z
N MET A 1 62.57 26.81 -48.52
CA MET A 1 62.05 25.63 -47.81
C MET A 1 60.75 26.08 -47.15
N PRO A 2 59.60 25.42 -47.40
CA PRO A 2 58.43 25.67 -46.57
C PRO A 2 58.74 25.14 -45.15
N GLU A 3 58.59 25.99 -44.14
CA GLU A 3 58.72 25.59 -42.73
C GLU A 3 57.62 24.56 -42.44
N GLU A 4 58.01 23.33 -42.09
CA GLU A 4 57.09 22.35 -41.53
C GLU A 4 56.56 22.92 -40.21
N ILE A 5 55.27 23.20 -40.18
CA ILE A 5 54.56 23.50 -38.94
C ILE A 5 54.55 22.19 -38.14
N GLU A 6 55.59 21.98 -37.32
CA GLU A 6 55.59 20.95 -36.29
C GLU A 6 54.45 21.26 -35.33
N VAL A 7 53.31 20.61 -35.56
CA VAL A 7 52.19 20.63 -34.62
C VAL A 7 52.69 19.96 -33.35
N ASP A 8 52.94 20.75 -32.31
CA ASP A 8 53.42 20.32 -30.99
C ASP A 8 52.38 19.40 -30.34
N THR A 9 52.49 18.10 -30.64
CA THR A 9 51.52 17.08 -30.23
C THR A 9 51.51 16.86 -28.71
N ASP A 10 52.59 17.23 -28.03
CA ASP A 10 52.74 17.01 -26.59
C ASP A 10 51.94 18.03 -25.79
N LYS A 11 52.01 19.31 -26.17
CA LYS A 11 51.11 20.34 -25.60
C LYS A 11 49.64 20.06 -25.89
N LEU A 12 49.33 19.50 -27.07
CA LEU A 12 47.98 19.12 -27.43
C LEU A 12 47.47 17.96 -26.55
N ARG A 13 48.30 16.95 -26.27
CA ARG A 13 47.98 15.84 -25.36
C ARG A 13 47.75 16.32 -23.93
N GLU A 14 48.63 17.19 -23.43
CA GLU A 14 48.53 17.75 -22.08
C GLU A 14 47.25 18.59 -21.90
N ALA A 15 46.90 19.42 -22.88
CA ALA A 15 45.65 20.18 -22.86
C ALA A 15 44.41 19.28 -22.93
N ILE A 16 44.46 18.18 -23.69
CA ILE A 16 43.38 17.19 -23.75
C ILE A 16 43.21 16.49 -22.39
N ASP A 17 44.29 16.06 -21.75
CA ASP A 17 44.25 15.39 -20.45
C ASP A 17 43.73 16.31 -19.34
N GLU A 18 44.17 17.57 -19.30
CA GLU A 18 43.69 18.57 -18.33
C GLU A 18 42.18 18.86 -18.52
N GLU A 19 41.71 18.94 -19.77
CA GLU A 19 40.28 19.07 -20.07
C GLU A 19 39.48 17.83 -19.65
N ILE A 20 40.01 16.63 -19.85
CA ILE A 20 39.37 15.36 -19.44
C ILE A 20 39.23 15.31 -17.92
N GLU A 21 40.26 15.70 -17.17
CA GLU A 21 40.21 15.76 -15.70
C GLU A 21 39.17 16.77 -15.20
N LYS A 22 39.15 18.00 -15.74
CA LYS A 22 38.14 19.01 -15.40
C LYS A 22 36.73 18.54 -15.71
N LYS A 23 36.50 17.95 -16.90
CA LYS A 23 35.20 17.40 -17.30
C LYS A 23 34.76 16.23 -16.43
N SER A 24 35.70 15.38 -16.00
CA SER A 24 35.42 14.25 -15.10
C SER A 24 35.12 14.71 -13.68
N ALA A 25 35.85 15.70 -13.16
CA ALA A 25 35.58 16.28 -11.84
C ALA A 25 34.22 16.98 -11.79
N SER A 26 33.89 17.72 -12.86
CA SER A 26 32.57 18.34 -13.03
C SER A 26 31.45 17.30 -13.06
N LEU A 27 31.61 16.21 -13.83
CA LEU A 27 30.66 15.09 -13.87
C LEU A 27 30.39 14.51 -12.48
N LEU A 28 31.45 14.21 -11.72
CA LEU A 28 31.33 13.63 -10.38
C LEU A 28 30.58 14.56 -9.42
N ARG A 29 30.80 15.87 -9.50
CA ARG A 29 30.04 16.87 -8.72
C ARG A 29 28.56 16.85 -9.08
N PHE A 30 28.21 16.80 -10.37
CA PHE A 30 26.82 16.72 -10.81
C PHE A 30 26.15 15.43 -10.35
N ILE A 31 26.82 14.29 -10.51
CA ILE A 31 26.31 13.00 -10.02
C ILE A 31 26.03 13.08 -8.51
N ALA A 32 26.97 13.59 -7.71
CA ALA A 32 26.80 13.72 -6.27
C ALA A 32 25.58 14.58 -5.90
N LEU A 33 25.42 15.74 -6.55
CA LEU A 33 24.27 16.63 -6.32
C LEU A 33 22.94 15.97 -6.72
N THR A 34 22.88 15.34 -7.90
CA THR A 34 21.66 14.65 -8.36
C THR A 34 21.29 13.48 -7.45
N THR A 35 22.27 12.71 -6.99
CA THR A 35 22.06 11.59 -6.07
C THR A 35 21.57 12.06 -4.72
N ALA A 36 22.16 13.12 -4.15
CA ALA A 36 21.71 13.71 -2.89
C ALA A 36 20.28 14.23 -2.99
N PHE A 37 19.93 14.86 -4.12
CA PHE A 37 18.58 15.34 -4.37
C PHE A 37 17.56 14.18 -4.48
N PHE A 38 17.86 13.14 -5.26
CA PHE A 38 17.00 11.95 -5.35
C PHE A 38 16.86 11.24 -4.01
N ALA A 39 17.92 11.20 -3.18
CA ALA A 39 17.85 10.62 -1.84
C ALA A 39 16.90 11.40 -0.92
N ALA A 40 16.91 12.74 -0.98
CA ALA A 40 15.96 13.56 -0.23
C ALA A 40 14.50 13.30 -0.67
N LEU A 41 14.25 13.22 -1.97
CA LEU A 41 12.92 12.87 -2.51
C LEU A 41 12.50 11.46 -2.09
N ALA A 42 13.41 10.48 -2.14
CA ALA A 42 13.13 9.11 -1.74
C ALA A 42 12.80 9.01 -0.25
N ALA A 43 13.49 9.78 0.60
CA ALA A 43 13.19 9.85 2.03
C ALA A 43 11.79 10.42 2.29
N ILE A 44 11.41 11.51 1.61
CA ILE A 44 10.07 12.08 1.71
C ILE A 44 9.02 11.08 1.21
N GLY A 45 9.22 10.49 0.04
CA GLY A 45 8.31 9.49 -0.50
C GLY A 45 8.15 8.27 0.40
N SER A 46 9.23 7.81 1.06
CA SER A 46 9.17 6.71 2.01
C SER A 46 8.37 7.07 3.26
N LEU A 47 8.43 8.32 3.72
CA LEU A 47 7.65 8.80 4.85
C LEU A 47 6.15 8.85 4.49
N LEU A 48 5.82 9.36 3.30
CA LEU A 48 4.45 9.42 2.80
C LEU A 48 3.86 8.02 2.57
N ALA A 49 4.63 7.13 1.96
CA ALA A 49 4.28 5.71 1.84
C ALA A 49 4.01 5.10 3.22
N GLY A 50 4.95 5.26 4.16
CA GLY A 50 4.85 4.76 5.53
C GLY A 50 3.61 5.26 6.28
N GLY A 51 3.27 6.55 6.14
CA GLY A 51 2.06 7.12 6.74
C GLY A 51 0.78 6.47 6.18
N SER A 52 0.66 6.42 4.85
CA SER A 52 -0.53 5.87 4.18
C SER A 52 -0.76 4.37 4.48
N ILE A 53 0.30 3.57 4.54
CA ILE A 53 0.16 2.14 4.86
C ILE A 53 -0.16 1.92 6.34
N ASN A 54 0.40 2.72 7.25
CA ASN A 54 0.08 2.62 8.68
C ASN A 54 -1.39 2.93 8.95
N GLU A 55 -1.91 3.99 8.34
CA GLU A 55 -3.33 4.35 8.44
C GLU A 55 -4.23 3.26 7.85
N ALA A 56 -3.88 2.73 6.67
CA ALA A 56 -4.61 1.62 6.08
C ALA A 56 -4.60 0.36 6.96
N LEU A 57 -3.46 0.04 7.60
CA LEU A 57 -3.35 -1.09 8.50
C LEU A 57 -4.19 -0.92 9.77
N ALA A 58 -4.28 0.31 10.30
CA ALA A 58 -5.16 0.62 11.41
C ALA A 58 -6.63 0.36 11.03
N LEU A 59 -7.06 0.84 9.87
CA LEU A 59 -8.41 0.59 9.35
C LEU A 59 -8.69 -0.89 9.06
N LYS A 60 -7.75 -1.63 8.47
CA LYS A 60 -7.87 -3.09 8.29
C LYS A 60 -7.99 -3.82 9.63
N THR A 61 -7.30 -3.34 10.67
CA THR A 61 -7.40 -3.91 12.02
C THR A 61 -8.78 -3.65 12.62
N GLU A 62 -9.31 -2.43 12.47
CA GLU A 62 -10.70 -2.12 12.87
C GLU A 62 -11.72 -2.96 12.11
N ALA A 63 -11.55 -3.11 10.78
CA ALA A 63 -12.40 -3.96 9.95
C ALA A 63 -12.33 -5.43 10.41
N ALA A 64 -11.15 -5.95 10.71
CA ALA A 64 -10.99 -7.30 11.25
C ALA A 64 -11.68 -7.47 12.62
N GLN A 65 -11.62 -6.46 13.49
CA GLN A 65 -12.36 -6.46 14.75
C GLN A 65 -13.88 -6.49 14.50
N LYS A 66 -14.39 -5.70 13.54
CA LYS A 66 -15.82 -5.71 13.17
C LYS A 66 -16.24 -7.04 12.55
N GLN A 67 -15.39 -7.64 11.73
CA GLN A 67 -15.60 -8.98 11.18
C GLN A 67 -15.72 -10.03 12.29
N ALA A 68 -14.86 -9.98 13.30
CA ALA A 68 -14.94 -10.89 14.45
C ALA A 68 -16.27 -10.70 15.21
N GLN A 69 -16.66 -9.45 15.49
CA GLN A 69 -17.94 -9.14 16.14
C GLN A 69 -19.14 -9.63 15.32
N ALA A 70 -19.14 -9.45 14.00
CA ALA A 70 -20.19 -9.95 13.11
C ALA A 70 -20.26 -11.49 13.13
N SER A 71 -19.09 -12.15 13.09
CA SER A 71 -18.99 -13.61 13.19
C SER A 71 -19.58 -14.13 14.51
N ASP A 72 -19.32 -13.43 15.62
CA ASP A 72 -19.90 -13.79 16.93
C ASP A 72 -21.43 -13.65 16.92
N GLN A 73 -21.97 -12.59 16.29
CA GLN A 73 -23.43 -12.44 16.14
C GLN A 73 -24.03 -13.54 15.28
N TRP A 74 -23.37 -13.93 14.19
CA TRP A 74 -23.82 -15.04 13.36
C TRP A 74 -23.76 -16.38 14.08
N ALA A 75 -22.72 -16.62 14.90
CA ALA A 75 -22.65 -17.80 15.74
C ALA A 75 -23.78 -17.82 16.77
N TYR A 76 -24.10 -16.66 17.36
CA TYR A 76 -25.22 -16.53 18.30
C TYR A 76 -26.58 -16.75 17.63
N TYR A 77 -26.77 -16.20 16.42
CA TYR A 77 -27.94 -16.44 15.58
C TYR A 77 -28.11 -17.94 15.30
N GLN A 78 -27.07 -18.62 14.84
CA GLN A 78 -27.11 -20.06 14.57
C GLN A 78 -27.44 -20.88 15.82
N ALA A 79 -26.87 -20.52 16.97
CA ALA A 79 -27.18 -21.18 18.25
C ALA A 79 -28.65 -20.99 18.65
N LYS A 80 -29.24 -19.82 18.39
CA LYS A 80 -30.67 -19.56 18.61
C LYS A 80 -31.53 -20.38 17.65
N GLY A 81 -31.17 -20.47 16.37
CA GLY A 81 -31.84 -21.29 15.38
C GLY A 81 -31.89 -22.76 15.78
N ILE A 82 -30.80 -23.30 16.33
CA ILE A 82 -30.77 -24.68 16.88
C ILE A 82 -31.75 -24.82 18.05
N LYS A 83 -31.79 -23.87 18.99
CA LYS A 83 -32.75 -23.90 20.12
C LYS A 83 -34.20 -23.87 19.64
N ILE A 84 -34.51 -23.03 18.66
CA ILE A 84 -35.82 -22.95 18.02
C ILE A 84 -36.18 -24.28 17.34
N ALA A 85 -35.25 -24.87 16.58
CA ALA A 85 -35.47 -26.16 15.92
C ALA A 85 -35.76 -27.29 16.92
N ILE A 86 -35.04 -27.32 18.05
CA ILE A 86 -35.30 -28.27 19.14
C ILE A 86 -36.68 -28.06 19.75
N LEU A 87 -37.06 -26.80 20.05
CA LEU A 87 -38.38 -26.49 20.60
C LEU A 87 -39.50 -26.90 19.64
N LYS A 88 -39.36 -26.58 18.34
CA LYS A 88 -40.31 -27.00 17.31
C LYS A 88 -40.45 -28.51 17.23
N SER A 89 -39.35 -29.25 17.24
CA SER A 89 -39.37 -30.72 17.25
C SER A 89 -40.10 -31.28 18.48
N GLN A 90 -39.89 -30.70 19.68
CA GLN A 90 -40.61 -31.12 20.89
C GLN A 90 -42.11 -30.85 20.79
N MET A 91 -42.50 -29.68 20.25
CA MET A 91 -43.92 -29.34 20.03
C MET A 91 -44.58 -30.28 19.01
N GLU A 92 -43.88 -30.61 17.92
CA GLU A 92 -44.36 -31.56 16.89
C GLU A 92 -44.55 -32.97 17.46
N LEU A 93 -43.63 -33.45 18.30
CA LEU A 93 -43.75 -34.75 18.99
C LEU A 93 -44.97 -34.77 19.94
N LEU A 94 -45.15 -33.73 20.76
CA LEU A 94 -46.31 -33.61 21.65
C LEU A 94 -47.62 -33.63 20.86
N ALA A 95 -47.67 -32.89 19.75
CA ALA A 95 -48.84 -32.85 18.87
C ALA A 95 -49.13 -34.22 18.23
N ALA A 96 -48.10 -34.95 17.79
CA ALA A 96 -48.23 -36.30 17.24
C ALA A 96 -48.73 -37.32 18.28
N GLU A 97 -48.37 -37.14 19.55
CA GLU A 97 -48.87 -37.94 20.68
C GLU A 97 -50.28 -37.51 21.16
N GLY A 98 -50.89 -36.49 20.54
CA GLY A 98 -52.19 -35.94 20.94
C GLY A 98 -52.16 -35.19 22.27
N LYS A 99 -50.98 -34.83 22.77
CA LYS A 99 -50.79 -34.07 24.01
C LYS A 99 -50.84 -32.57 23.71
N PRO A 100 -51.45 -31.75 24.59
CA PRO A 100 -51.46 -30.31 24.41
C PRO A 100 -50.04 -29.74 24.53
N VAL A 101 -49.67 -28.84 23.61
CA VAL A 101 -48.43 -28.07 23.71
C VAL A 101 -48.57 -27.06 24.85
N ALA A 102 -47.57 -27.01 25.74
CA ALA A 102 -47.57 -26.04 26.82
C ALA A 102 -47.44 -24.60 26.24
N PRO A 103 -48.29 -23.63 26.68
CA PRO A 103 -48.25 -22.25 26.18
C PRO A 103 -46.87 -21.59 26.30
N ASP A 104 -46.12 -21.93 27.35
CA ASP A 104 -44.77 -21.44 27.63
C ASP A 104 -43.75 -21.80 26.53
N LEU A 105 -43.93 -22.95 25.86
CA LEU A 105 -43.06 -23.38 24.77
C LEU A 105 -43.31 -22.58 23.49
N ASP A 106 -44.58 -22.30 23.15
CA ASP A 106 -44.92 -21.49 21.98
C ASP A 106 -44.50 -20.03 22.18
N GLU A 107 -44.71 -19.48 23.38
CA GLU A 107 -44.24 -18.13 23.73
C GLU A 107 -42.71 -18.02 23.65
N THR A 108 -41.98 -18.99 24.21
CA THR A 108 -40.52 -19.03 24.14
C THR A 108 -40.02 -19.13 22.71
N ASN A 109 -40.67 -19.95 21.87
CA ASN A 109 -40.34 -20.09 20.46
C ASN A 109 -40.53 -18.77 19.69
N ARG A 110 -41.64 -18.06 19.92
CA ARG A 110 -41.88 -16.73 19.31
C ARG A 110 -40.85 -15.70 19.76
N ARG A 111 -40.55 -15.64 21.06
CA ARG A 111 -39.54 -14.73 21.61
C ARG A 111 -38.18 -14.94 20.96
N TYR A 112 -37.73 -16.19 20.83
CA TYR A 112 -36.45 -16.48 20.18
C TYR A 112 -36.45 -16.14 18.69
N ALA A 113 -37.56 -16.35 17.98
CA ALA A 113 -37.68 -15.96 16.57
C ALA A 113 -37.63 -14.44 16.37
N ASP A 114 -38.14 -13.65 17.32
CA ASP A 114 -38.02 -12.19 17.28
C ASP A 114 -36.61 -11.72 17.66
N GLU A 115 -35.96 -12.37 18.64
CA GLU A 115 -34.55 -12.12 18.98
C GLU A 115 -33.63 -12.40 17.77
N GLU A 116 -33.85 -13.48 17.01
CA GLU A 116 -33.09 -13.81 15.79
C GLU A 116 -33.06 -12.67 14.78
N LYS A 117 -34.18 -11.97 14.58
CA LYS A 117 -34.24 -10.80 13.68
C LYS A 117 -33.31 -9.69 14.15
N SER A 118 -33.30 -9.40 15.46
CA SER A 118 -32.45 -8.37 16.04
C SER A 118 -30.96 -8.73 15.97
N ILE A 119 -30.63 -10.01 16.16
CA ILE A 119 -29.25 -10.51 16.09
C ILE A 119 -28.73 -10.44 14.64
N SER A 120 -29.55 -10.88 13.67
CA SER A 120 -29.19 -10.80 12.25
C SER A 120 -29.05 -9.35 11.78
N ALA A 121 -29.92 -8.45 12.22
CA ALA A 121 -29.79 -7.02 11.92
C ALA A 121 -28.48 -6.43 12.49
N ALA A 122 -28.13 -6.78 13.74
CA ALA A 122 -26.87 -6.36 14.35
C ALA A 122 -25.64 -6.92 13.62
N ALA A 123 -25.70 -8.18 13.16
CA ALA A 123 -24.65 -8.80 12.37
C ALA A 123 -24.42 -8.05 11.04
N HIS A 124 -25.50 -7.74 10.30
CA HIS A 124 -25.41 -6.99 9.05
C HIS A 124 -24.89 -5.56 9.24
N GLU A 125 -25.26 -4.89 10.33
CA GLU A 125 -24.73 -3.55 10.62
C GLU A 125 -23.22 -3.59 10.89
N LEU A 126 -22.73 -4.65 11.58
CA LEU A 126 -21.30 -4.88 11.78
C LEU A 126 -20.57 -5.19 10.48
N GLU A 127 -21.16 -5.98 9.58
CA GLU A 127 -20.61 -6.25 8.25
C GLU A 127 -20.53 -4.98 7.40
N LYS A 128 -21.54 -4.11 7.46
CA LYS A 128 -21.52 -2.83 6.76
C LYS A 128 -20.39 -1.93 7.27
N MET A 129 -20.24 -1.80 8.60
CA MET A 129 -19.14 -1.04 9.18
C MET A 129 -17.76 -1.63 8.84
N ARG A 130 -17.65 -2.96 8.75
CA ARG A 130 -16.42 -3.63 8.27
C ARG A 130 -16.12 -3.21 6.84
N ASP A 131 -17.09 -3.27 5.95
CA ASP A 131 -16.91 -2.99 4.52
C ASP A 131 -16.51 -1.54 4.27
N GLU A 132 -17.17 -0.60 4.95
CA GLU A 132 -16.81 0.82 4.89
C GLU A 132 -15.34 1.07 5.28
N LYS A 133 -14.88 0.40 6.34
CA LYS A 133 -13.49 0.49 6.81
C LYS A 133 -12.50 -0.21 5.88
N ASP A 134 -12.89 -1.33 5.29
CA ASP A 134 -12.06 -2.06 4.34
C ASP A 134 -11.86 -1.24 3.06
N ASP A 135 -12.92 -0.62 2.55
CA ASP A 135 -12.89 0.26 1.39
C ASP A 135 -12.00 1.48 1.61
N GLU A 136 -12.14 2.16 2.76
CA GLU A 136 -11.29 3.29 3.14
C GLU A 136 -9.81 2.88 3.21
N ALA A 137 -9.52 1.72 3.81
CA ALA A 137 -8.17 1.17 3.84
C ALA A 137 -7.63 0.86 2.43
N ASN A 138 -8.46 0.31 1.55
CA ASN A 138 -8.07 -0.01 0.19
C ASN A 138 -7.67 1.25 -0.57
N LEU A 139 -8.39 2.36 -0.42
CA LEU A 139 -8.02 3.65 -1.04
C LEU A 139 -6.63 4.13 -0.58
N LEU A 140 -6.32 4.02 0.71
CA LEU A 140 -5.01 4.38 1.25
C LEU A 140 -3.89 3.46 0.75
N ILE A 141 -4.16 2.15 0.59
CA ILE A 141 -3.20 1.20 0.02
C ILE A 141 -2.88 1.53 -1.44
N HIS A 142 -3.88 1.95 -2.22
CA HIS A 142 -3.63 2.40 -3.59
C HIS A 142 -2.70 3.61 -3.61
N ARG A 143 -2.90 4.57 -2.71
CA ARG A 143 -2.02 5.72 -2.54
C ARG A 143 -0.60 5.31 -2.11
N HIS A 144 -0.49 4.37 -1.18
CA HIS A 144 0.80 3.78 -0.77
C HIS A 144 1.56 3.19 -1.97
N HIS A 145 0.91 2.47 -2.87
CA HIS A 145 1.56 1.88 -4.04
C HIS A 145 2.23 2.92 -4.93
N TYR A 146 1.58 4.05 -5.20
CA TYR A 146 2.19 5.11 -6.01
C TYR A 146 3.44 5.71 -5.33
N TYR A 147 3.39 5.94 -4.02
CA TYR A 147 4.56 6.40 -3.28
C TYR A 147 5.68 5.35 -3.27
N ALA A 148 5.35 4.08 -3.07
CA ALA A 148 6.31 2.98 -3.09
C ALA A 148 7.01 2.85 -4.45
N TYR A 149 6.26 2.95 -5.55
CA TYR A 149 6.84 2.94 -6.90
C TYR A 149 7.75 4.14 -7.16
N ALA A 150 7.36 5.34 -6.72
CA ALA A 150 8.19 6.53 -6.85
C ALA A 150 9.52 6.38 -6.08
N VAL A 151 9.47 5.89 -4.85
CA VAL A 151 10.66 5.62 -4.03
C VAL A 151 11.56 4.57 -4.69
N ALA A 152 10.99 3.48 -5.21
CA ALA A 152 11.76 2.45 -5.90
C ALA A 152 12.49 3.00 -7.13
N MET A 153 11.82 3.82 -7.95
CA MET A 153 12.44 4.47 -9.11
C MET A 153 13.59 5.40 -8.70
N LEU A 154 13.41 6.19 -7.63
CA LEU A 154 14.46 7.06 -7.10
C LEU A 154 15.65 6.26 -6.56
N GLN A 155 15.42 5.12 -5.90
CA GLN A 155 16.49 4.22 -5.44
C GLN A 155 17.28 3.62 -6.59
N VAL A 156 16.61 3.18 -7.66
CA VAL A 156 17.29 2.69 -8.87
C VAL A 156 18.06 3.83 -9.55
N ALA A 157 17.51 5.04 -9.59
CA ALA A 157 18.22 6.21 -10.12
C ALA A 157 19.50 6.51 -9.32
N ILE A 158 19.46 6.45 -7.98
CA ILE A 158 20.63 6.60 -7.11
C ILE A 158 21.68 5.52 -7.40
N ALA A 159 21.26 4.25 -7.52
CA ALA A 159 22.16 3.14 -7.83
C ALA A 159 22.85 3.33 -9.20
N LEU A 160 22.09 3.72 -10.23
CA LEU A 160 22.65 4.05 -11.55
C LEU A 160 23.58 5.27 -11.49
N GLY A 161 23.29 6.24 -10.63
CA GLY A 161 24.16 7.38 -10.36
C GLY A 161 25.51 6.95 -9.79
N ALA A 162 25.51 6.02 -8.82
CA ALA A 162 26.74 5.43 -8.28
C ALA A 162 27.55 4.67 -9.36
N VAL A 163 26.88 3.90 -10.22
CA VAL A 163 27.54 3.24 -11.36
C VAL A 163 28.12 4.25 -12.34
N ALA A 164 27.41 5.35 -12.61
CA ALA A 164 27.89 6.43 -13.47
C ALA A 164 29.15 7.12 -12.89
N ALA A 165 29.21 7.30 -11.56
CA ALA A 165 30.37 7.85 -10.88
C ALA A 165 31.58 6.92 -11.01
N LEU A 166 31.38 5.61 -10.82
CA LEU A 166 32.46 4.62 -10.90
C LEU A 166 32.99 4.44 -12.33
N THR A 167 32.08 4.39 -13.31
CA THR A 167 32.43 4.15 -14.73
C THR A 167 32.85 5.42 -15.47
N ARG A 168 32.67 6.60 -14.85
CA ARG A 168 32.88 7.93 -15.47
C ARG A 168 32.15 8.09 -16.82
N ARG A 169 31.07 7.33 -17.05
CA ARG A 169 30.29 7.36 -18.30
C ARG A 169 29.11 8.32 -18.18
N ARG A 170 29.08 9.33 -19.06
CA ARG A 170 27.97 10.29 -19.18
C ARG A 170 26.62 9.64 -19.52
N SER A 171 26.62 8.57 -20.33
CA SER A 171 25.38 7.87 -20.70
C SER A 171 24.68 7.24 -19.50
N ALA A 172 25.43 6.67 -18.56
CA ALA A 172 24.89 6.12 -17.33
C ALA A 172 24.27 7.21 -16.44
N TRP A 173 24.90 8.38 -16.38
CA TRP A 173 24.36 9.53 -15.63
C TRP A 173 23.05 10.06 -16.24
N TRP A 174 22.95 10.13 -17.57
CA TRP A 174 21.69 10.51 -18.23
C TRP A 174 20.57 9.51 -17.95
N GLY A 175 20.87 8.20 -17.95
CA GLY A 175 19.90 7.17 -17.58
C GLY A 175 19.41 7.30 -16.13
N SER A 176 20.34 7.51 -15.20
CA SER A 176 20.03 7.80 -13.79
C SER A 176 19.15 9.04 -13.64
N SER A 177 19.52 10.14 -14.30
CA SER A 177 18.81 11.42 -14.20
C SER A 177 17.40 11.32 -14.78
N ALA A 178 17.22 10.66 -15.92
CA ALA A 178 15.90 10.45 -16.53
C ALA A 178 14.99 9.62 -15.60
N LEU A 179 15.51 8.54 -15.01
CA LEU A 179 14.75 7.69 -14.10
C LEU A 179 14.38 8.42 -12.80
N GLY A 180 15.32 9.20 -12.25
CA GLY A 180 15.08 9.98 -11.03
C GLY A 180 14.07 11.10 -11.25
N LEU A 181 14.08 11.74 -12.43
CA LEU A 181 13.04 12.71 -12.81
C LEU A 181 11.66 12.06 -12.91
N LEU A 182 11.56 10.89 -13.57
CA LEU A 182 10.29 10.15 -13.64
C LEU A 182 9.78 9.76 -12.24
N GLY A 183 10.66 9.29 -11.36
CA GLY A 183 10.32 9.00 -9.97
C GLY A 183 9.85 10.24 -9.20
N GLY A 184 10.52 11.38 -9.37
CA GLY A 184 10.12 12.65 -8.77
C GLY A 184 8.77 13.17 -9.28
N VAL A 185 8.49 13.05 -10.59
CA VAL A 185 7.20 13.42 -11.18
C VAL A 185 6.09 12.52 -10.65
N LEU A 186 6.32 11.20 -10.58
CA LEU A 186 5.37 10.27 -10.01
C LEU A 186 5.07 10.59 -8.53
N LEU A 187 6.09 10.95 -7.75
CA LEU A 187 5.94 11.35 -6.36
C LEU A 187 5.08 12.61 -6.22
N LEU A 188 5.33 13.64 -7.04
CA LEU A 188 4.56 14.88 -7.04
C LEU A 188 3.12 14.66 -7.51
N TRP A 189 2.92 13.82 -8.52
CA TRP A 189 1.59 13.46 -8.99
C TRP A 189 0.81 12.69 -7.93
N ALA A 190 1.42 11.70 -7.27
CA ALA A 190 0.82 10.97 -6.18
C ALA A 190 0.45 11.87 -4.98
N TRP A 191 1.24 12.92 -4.74
CA TRP A 191 0.96 13.91 -3.72
C TRP A 191 -0.21 14.84 -4.08
N GLY A 192 -0.30 15.28 -5.35
CA GLY A 192 -1.33 16.21 -5.82
C GLY A 192 -2.66 15.56 -6.26
N ALA A 193 -2.66 14.26 -6.58
CA ALA A 193 -3.85 13.50 -6.94
C ALA A 193 -4.58 12.91 -5.72
N GLY A 194 -4.07 13.16 -4.51
CA GLY A 194 -4.52 12.56 -3.25
C GLY A 194 -5.36 13.47 -2.37
#